data_AF-A0A1X6NUI1-F1
#
_entry.id   AF-A0A1X6NUI1-F1
#
_cell.length_a   1.000
_cell.length_b   1.000
_cell.length_c   1.000
_cell.angle_alpha   90.00
_cell.angle_beta   90.00
_cell.angle_gamma   90.00
#
_symmetry.space_group_name_H-M   'P 1'
#
loop_
_entity.id
_entity.type
_entity.pdbx_description
1 polymer ?
#
loop_
_entity_poly.entity_id
_entity_poly.type
_entity_poly.pdbx_seq_one_letter_code
_entity_poly.pdbx_strand_id
1 'polypeptide(L)'
;MCLAQVRQPISLDWDVLEETYPTAQPMVNDAGIATYATHFTDGWGGELPAGVAADVAFLRSWALPDECHYGNPQVGMSPFIAEPAVRPHSVGLPTAAEVLADLLVDNFAGLPGVALDTVDPPFVPKADPMVTGADQIHTNGIKQYMFCTEPVEVVPYGVQEEDLPGMQASIDALDALRSYVVDRHVYFVVVHTPLVGQEEFPFPNLVLLWAVGVSPASGNLVGAWGVQFCHNLCD
;
A
#
# COMPACT_ATOMS: atom_id res chain seq x y z
N MET A 1 -23.64 -3.58 -25.55
CA MET A 1 -24.16 -3.45 -24.17
C MET A 1 -23.02 -3.81 -23.24
N CYS A 2 -22.29 -2.82 -22.72
CA CYS A 2 -21.32 -3.03 -21.66
C CYS A 2 -22.11 -3.15 -20.36
N LEU A 3 -22.03 -4.30 -19.70
CA LEU A 3 -22.50 -4.44 -18.32
C LEU A 3 -21.64 -3.50 -17.48
N ALA A 4 -22.25 -2.57 -16.75
CA ALA A 4 -21.56 -1.78 -15.75
C ALA A 4 -20.87 -2.76 -14.78
N GLN A 5 -19.54 -2.74 -14.72
CA GLN A 5 -18.80 -3.51 -13.73
C GLN A 5 -19.16 -2.94 -12.36
N VAL A 6 -19.65 -3.82 -11.48
CA VAL A 6 -20.03 -3.44 -10.13
C VAL A 6 -18.76 -3.29 -9.32
N ARG A 7 -18.41 -2.05 -8.96
CA ARG A 7 -17.40 -1.78 -7.92
C ARG A 7 -17.82 -2.50 -6.65
N GLN A 8 -16.96 -3.38 -6.16
CA GLN A 8 -17.22 -4.07 -4.90
C GLN A 8 -16.36 -3.41 -3.82
N PRO A 9 -16.95 -3.06 -2.66
CA PRO A 9 -16.14 -2.79 -1.48
C PRO A 9 -15.16 -3.94 -1.30
N ILE A 10 -13.91 -3.65 -0.96
CA ILE A 10 -13.02 -4.71 -0.50
C ILE A 10 -13.57 -5.11 0.87
N SER A 11 -14.39 -6.16 0.87
CA SER A 11 -14.96 -6.74 2.08
C SER A 11 -13.82 -7.32 2.88
N LEU A 12 -13.36 -6.55 3.85
CA LEU A 12 -12.59 -7.08 4.95
C LEU A 12 -13.65 -7.75 5.81
N ASP A 13 -13.74 -9.08 5.75
CA ASP A 13 -14.81 -9.94 6.29
C ASP A 13 -14.85 -9.95 7.83
N TRP A 14 -14.89 -8.75 8.43
CA TRP A 14 -14.80 -8.45 9.84
C TRP A 14 -15.63 -7.19 10.08
N ASP A 15 -16.87 -7.36 10.58
CA ASP A 15 -17.94 -6.36 10.80
C ASP A 15 -17.52 -5.05 11.54
N VAL A 16 -16.26 -4.92 11.94
CA VAL A 16 -15.70 -3.84 12.75
C VAL A 16 -15.10 -2.70 11.89
N LEU A 17 -14.83 -2.93 10.60
CA LEU A 17 -14.13 -1.96 9.75
C LEU A 17 -15.02 -0.91 9.07
N GLU A 18 -16.34 -1.09 9.08
CA GLU A 18 -17.28 -0.14 8.45
C GLU A 18 -17.43 1.19 9.21
N GLU A 19 -17.12 1.23 10.52
CA GLU A 19 -17.29 2.44 11.35
C GLU A 19 -15.96 3.17 11.68
N THR A 20 -14.80 2.53 11.47
CA THR A 20 -13.51 3.03 11.94
C THR A 20 -12.37 2.88 10.93
N TYR A 21 -12.67 3.02 9.64
CA TYR A 21 -11.64 2.96 8.60
C TYR A 21 -10.67 4.14 8.76
N PRO A 22 -9.33 3.93 8.75
CA PRO A 22 -8.37 4.99 9.05
C PRO A 22 -8.14 5.96 7.88
N THR A 23 -8.78 5.71 6.74
CA THR A 23 -8.91 6.68 5.64
C THR A 23 -10.33 7.23 5.58
N ALA A 24 -10.49 8.44 5.05
CA ALA A 24 -11.77 9.15 4.95
C ALA A 24 -12.88 8.36 4.21
N GLN A 25 -12.49 7.35 3.43
CA GLN A 25 -13.38 6.47 2.68
C GLN A 25 -12.79 5.05 2.61
N PRO A 26 -13.64 4.01 2.52
CA PRO A 26 -13.19 2.64 2.34
C PRO A 26 -12.57 2.41 0.96
N MET A 27 -11.74 1.37 0.86
CA MET A 27 -11.21 0.87 -0.40
C MET A 27 -12.24 0.07 -1.19
N VAL A 28 -12.29 0.31 -2.49
CA VAL A 28 -13.09 -0.48 -3.44
C VAL A 28 -12.18 -1.19 -4.41
N ASN A 29 -12.58 -2.41 -4.80
CA ASN A 29 -11.99 -3.12 -5.91
C ASN A 29 -12.78 -2.78 -7.18
N ASP A 30 -12.08 -2.18 -8.14
CA ASP A 30 -12.59 -1.95 -9.48
C ASP A 30 -11.79 -2.80 -10.47
N ALA A 31 -12.36 -3.95 -10.86
CA ALA A 31 -11.79 -4.91 -11.81
C ALA A 31 -10.34 -5.35 -11.50
N GLY A 32 -10.06 -5.64 -10.23
CA GLY A 32 -8.76 -6.12 -9.77
C GLY A 32 -7.78 -5.02 -9.36
N ILE A 33 -8.19 -3.74 -9.37
CA ILE A 33 -7.39 -2.61 -8.91
C ILE A 33 -8.11 -1.95 -7.72
N ALA A 34 -7.41 -1.81 -6.60
CA ALA A 34 -7.85 -1.07 -5.43
C ALA A 34 -7.81 0.44 -5.69
N THR A 35 -8.87 1.14 -5.33
CA THR A 35 -8.97 2.61 -5.39
C THR A 35 -10.02 3.14 -4.40
N TYR A 36 -10.14 4.45 -4.24
CA TYR A 36 -11.18 5.05 -3.41
C TYR A 36 -12.50 5.15 -4.18
N ALA A 37 -13.62 5.06 -3.46
CA ALA A 37 -14.95 5.11 -4.08
C ALA A 37 -15.20 6.40 -4.88
N THR A 38 -14.65 7.53 -4.44
CA THR A 38 -14.73 8.81 -5.15
C THR A 38 -13.77 8.95 -6.32
N HIS A 39 -12.79 8.06 -6.48
CA HIS A 39 -11.80 8.14 -7.54
C HIS A 39 -12.25 7.39 -8.79
N PHE A 40 -11.92 7.95 -9.96
CA PHE A 40 -12.14 7.33 -11.27
C PHE A 40 -13.57 6.82 -11.49
N THR A 41 -14.61 7.52 -11.05
CA THR A 41 -15.99 7.00 -10.90
C THR A 41 -16.63 6.32 -12.11
N ASP A 42 -16.13 6.60 -13.32
CA ASP A 42 -16.60 5.99 -14.57
C ASP A 42 -16.01 4.57 -14.81
N GLY A 43 -15.12 4.13 -13.92
CA GLY A 43 -14.41 2.85 -14.00
C GLY A 43 -13.44 2.76 -15.17
N TRP A 44 -13.03 1.54 -15.50
CA TRP A 44 -11.98 1.29 -16.49
C TRP A 44 -12.47 0.90 -17.90
N GLY A 45 -13.79 0.84 -18.09
CA GLY A 45 -14.41 0.36 -19.34
C GLY A 45 -14.63 1.44 -20.40
N GLY A 46 -14.42 2.71 -20.05
CA GLY A 46 -14.59 3.87 -20.93
C GLY A 46 -13.29 4.38 -21.55
N GLU A 47 -13.37 5.52 -22.25
CA GLU A 47 -12.21 6.24 -22.74
C GLU A 47 -11.50 6.93 -21.56
N LEU A 48 -10.38 6.36 -21.13
CA LEU A 48 -9.55 6.90 -20.06
C LEU A 48 -8.60 7.98 -20.61
N PRO A 49 -8.27 9.03 -19.83
CA PRO A 49 -7.14 9.90 -20.16
C PRO A 49 -5.88 9.06 -20.40
N ALA A 50 -5.07 9.42 -21.40
CA ALA A 50 -3.95 8.59 -21.86
C ALA A 50 -2.98 8.19 -20.72
N GLY A 51 -2.73 9.11 -19.77
CA GLY A 51 -1.92 8.82 -18.59
C GLY A 51 -2.53 7.75 -17.70
N VAL A 52 -3.81 7.88 -17.37
CA VAL A 52 -4.55 6.89 -16.55
C VAL A 52 -4.64 5.54 -17.27
N ALA A 53 -4.82 5.53 -18.58
CA ALA A 53 -4.81 4.30 -19.37
C ALA A 53 -3.46 3.57 -19.27
N ALA A 54 -2.34 4.30 -19.25
CA ALA A 54 -1.01 3.74 -19.06
C ALA A 54 -0.82 3.16 -17.65
N ASP A 55 -1.33 3.84 -16.62
CA ASP A 55 -1.30 3.34 -15.23
C ASP A 55 -2.07 2.03 -15.09
N VAL A 56 -3.30 1.99 -15.59
CA VAL A 56 -4.17 0.80 -15.55
C VAL A 56 -3.53 -0.35 -16.33
N ALA A 57 -2.90 -0.07 -17.47
CA ALA A 57 -2.17 -1.08 -18.25
C ALA A 57 -0.98 -1.66 -17.45
N PHE A 58 -0.19 -0.81 -16.80
CA PHE A 58 0.89 -1.25 -15.92
C PHE A 58 0.34 -2.12 -14.79
N LEU A 59 -0.62 -1.61 -14.00
CA LEU A 59 -1.19 -2.30 -12.84
C LEU A 59 -1.80 -3.66 -13.20
N ARG A 60 -2.44 -3.81 -14.36
CA ARG A 60 -2.99 -5.08 -14.85
C ARG A 60 -1.93 -6.08 -15.30
N SER A 61 -0.79 -5.59 -15.77
CA SER A 61 0.32 -6.42 -16.25
C SER A 61 1.35 -6.73 -15.15
N TRP A 62 1.29 -6.00 -14.05
CA TRP A 62 2.23 -6.12 -12.95
C TRP A 62 2.00 -7.43 -12.21
N ALA A 63 3.05 -8.26 -12.16
CA ALA A 63 3.06 -9.53 -11.45
C ALA A 63 3.22 -9.30 -9.93
N LEU A 64 2.26 -8.60 -9.33
CA LEU A 64 2.19 -8.41 -7.89
C LEU A 64 1.85 -9.76 -7.23
N PRO A 65 2.62 -10.22 -6.22
CA PRO A 65 2.25 -11.40 -5.45
C PRO A 65 0.92 -11.20 -4.73
N ASP A 66 0.17 -12.28 -4.56
CA ASP A 66 -1.11 -12.22 -3.86
C ASP A 66 -0.91 -11.90 -2.36
N GLU A 67 0.23 -12.20 -1.75
CA GLU A 67 0.47 -12.11 -0.31
C GLU A 67 1.64 -11.18 0.05
N CYS A 68 1.52 -10.48 1.18
CA CYS A 68 2.64 -9.73 1.77
C CYS A 68 3.74 -10.69 2.26
N HIS A 69 5.01 -10.37 2.02
CA HIS A 69 6.13 -11.25 2.36
C HIS A 69 6.21 -11.64 3.85
N TYR A 70 5.96 -10.71 4.77
CA TYR A 70 5.90 -10.97 6.22
C TYR A 70 4.47 -10.96 6.78
N GLY A 71 3.46 -11.09 5.92
CA GLY A 71 2.05 -11.00 6.30
C GLY A 71 1.40 -12.35 6.63
N ASN A 72 0.16 -12.29 7.12
CA ASN A 72 -0.74 -13.43 7.13
C ASN A 72 -1.10 -13.81 5.68
N PRO A 73 -0.88 -15.07 5.27
CA PRO A 73 -1.14 -15.55 3.90
C PRO A 73 -2.63 -15.50 3.52
N GLN A 74 -3.53 -15.36 4.49
CA GLN A 74 -4.97 -15.27 4.25
C GLN A 74 -5.43 -13.88 3.82
N VAL A 75 -4.56 -12.87 3.83
CA VAL A 75 -4.93 -11.48 3.47
C VAL A 75 -4.12 -11.01 2.28
N GLY A 76 -4.83 -10.72 1.18
CA GLY A 76 -4.23 -10.44 -0.11
C GLY A 76 -3.75 -8.99 -0.30
N MET A 77 -2.80 -8.81 -1.22
CA MET A 77 -2.45 -7.52 -1.80
C MET A 77 -3.26 -7.25 -3.07
N SER A 78 -3.38 -5.99 -3.44
CA SER A 78 -4.01 -5.56 -4.69
C SER A 78 -3.19 -4.45 -5.34
N PRO A 79 -3.06 -4.43 -6.68
CA PRO A 79 -2.62 -3.24 -7.38
C PRO A 79 -3.50 -2.06 -7.00
N PHE A 80 -2.93 -0.88 -6.87
CA PHE A 80 -3.57 0.29 -6.30
C PHE A 80 -3.33 1.53 -7.15
N ILE A 81 -4.35 2.40 -7.22
CA ILE A 81 -4.27 3.72 -7.83
C ILE A 81 -5.11 4.74 -7.07
N ALA A 82 -4.60 5.95 -6.91
CA ALA A 82 -5.35 7.08 -6.35
C ALA A 82 -5.09 8.38 -7.12
N GLU A 83 -6.16 9.15 -7.34
CA GLU A 83 -6.07 10.53 -7.78
C GLU A 83 -5.48 11.39 -6.66
N PRO A 84 -4.64 12.39 -6.98
CA PRO A 84 -4.12 13.29 -5.98
C PRO A 84 -5.22 14.20 -5.45
N ALA A 85 -5.19 14.49 -4.14
CA ALA A 85 -6.24 15.21 -3.43
C ALA A 85 -6.44 16.65 -3.91
N VAL A 86 -5.38 17.28 -4.44
CA VAL A 86 -5.42 18.68 -4.89
C VAL A 86 -5.10 18.83 -6.38
N ARG A 87 -3.96 18.29 -6.83
CA ARG A 87 -3.50 18.43 -8.22
C ARG A 87 -2.55 17.30 -8.62
N PRO A 88 -2.48 16.95 -9.91
CA PRO A 88 -1.50 15.98 -10.43
C PRO A 88 -0.06 16.33 -10.05
N HIS A 89 0.71 15.34 -9.58
CA HIS A 89 2.15 15.42 -9.32
C HIS A 89 2.97 15.39 -10.62
N SER A 90 2.58 16.24 -11.55
CA SER A 90 3.17 16.39 -12.89
C SER A 90 4.55 17.05 -12.89
N VAL A 91 4.96 17.66 -11.77
CA VAL A 91 6.22 18.41 -11.64
C VAL A 91 6.86 18.12 -10.28
N GLY A 92 7.27 16.87 -10.08
CA GLY A 92 8.09 16.47 -8.92
C GLY A 92 7.41 15.49 -7.97
N LEU A 93 8.17 15.08 -6.96
CA LEU A 93 7.72 14.14 -5.92
C LEU A 93 6.93 14.88 -4.83
N PRO A 94 5.82 14.31 -4.34
CA PRO A 94 5.07 14.84 -3.21
C PRO A 94 5.85 14.74 -1.90
N THR A 95 5.58 15.64 -0.98
CA THR A 95 5.98 15.45 0.42
C THR A 95 5.20 14.30 1.05
N ALA A 96 5.73 13.72 2.12
CA ALA A 96 5.03 12.69 2.88
C ALA A 96 3.62 13.12 3.35
N ALA A 97 3.44 14.40 3.70
CA ALA A 97 2.13 14.96 4.01
C ALA A 97 1.17 14.94 2.81
N GLU A 98 1.66 15.26 1.61
CA GLU A 98 0.85 15.20 0.38
C GLU A 98 0.50 13.77 0.02
N VAL A 99 1.43 12.81 0.20
CA VAL A 99 1.14 11.37 0.02
C VAL A 99 0.03 10.92 0.97
N LEU A 100 0.10 11.26 2.26
CA LEU A 100 -0.93 10.90 3.22
C LEU A 100 -2.30 11.53 2.87
N ALA A 101 -2.30 12.76 2.34
CA ALA A 101 -3.51 13.42 1.88
C ALA A 101 -4.10 12.72 0.64
N ASP A 102 -3.28 12.30 -0.32
CA ASP A 102 -3.72 11.54 -1.52
C ASP A 102 -4.24 10.14 -1.16
N LEU A 103 -3.71 9.55 -0.08
CA LEU A 103 -4.20 8.32 0.52
C LEU A 103 -5.41 8.54 1.46
N LEU A 104 -5.95 9.76 1.52
CA LEU A 104 -7.07 10.14 2.37
C LEU A 104 -6.90 9.72 3.85
N VAL A 105 -5.67 9.75 4.38
CA VAL A 105 -5.37 9.38 5.77
C VAL A 105 -5.66 10.58 6.67
N ASP A 106 -6.71 10.49 7.50
CA ASP A 106 -7.19 11.61 8.31
C ASP A 106 -6.47 11.75 9.66
N ASN A 107 -6.05 10.64 10.25
CA ASN A 107 -5.55 10.59 11.63
C ASN A 107 -4.18 9.92 11.73
N PHE A 108 -3.23 10.32 10.89
CA PHE A 108 -1.87 9.78 10.93
C PHE A 108 -1.22 10.03 12.30
N ALA A 109 -0.90 8.94 13.00
CA ALA A 109 -0.35 8.92 14.36
C ALA A 109 1.06 8.33 14.37
N GLY A 110 2.00 9.03 13.73
CA GLY A 110 3.40 8.62 13.65
C GLY A 110 4.21 8.85 14.93
N LEU A 111 5.37 8.19 15.00
CA LEU A 111 6.34 8.41 16.10
C LEU A 111 6.92 9.83 16.09
N PRO A 112 7.38 10.35 17.25
CA PRO A 112 8.18 11.57 17.29
C PRO A 112 9.41 11.47 16.38
N GLY A 113 9.58 12.45 15.48
CA GLY A 113 10.70 12.50 14.55
C GLY A 113 10.37 12.08 13.11
N VAL A 114 9.14 11.62 12.84
CA VAL A 114 8.67 11.47 11.45
C VAL A 114 8.58 12.85 10.80
N ALA A 115 9.29 13.02 9.69
CA ALA A 115 9.31 14.27 8.93
C ALA A 115 8.28 14.21 7.79
N LEU A 116 7.23 15.03 7.86
CA LEU A 116 6.13 15.02 6.88
C LEU A 116 6.31 16.04 5.74
N ASP A 117 7.17 17.05 5.92
CA ASP A 117 7.43 18.14 4.98
C ASP A 117 8.57 17.84 3.98
N THR A 118 8.94 16.57 3.84
CA THR A 118 10.02 16.10 2.97
C THR A 118 9.49 15.05 1.99
N VAL A 119 10.15 14.95 0.84
CA VAL A 119 9.95 13.87 -0.13
C VAL A 119 10.70 12.59 0.27
N ASP A 120 11.66 12.67 1.20
CA ASP A 120 12.45 11.53 1.66
C ASP A 120 12.31 11.33 3.17
N PRO A 121 11.11 10.98 3.67
CA PRO A 121 10.89 10.71 5.08
C PRO A 121 11.75 9.52 5.56
N PRO A 122 12.56 9.69 6.62
CA PRO A 122 13.38 8.60 7.14
C PRO A 122 12.51 7.55 7.83
N PHE A 123 12.98 6.30 7.83
CA PHE A 123 12.43 5.30 8.75
C PHE A 123 12.77 5.69 10.19
N VAL A 124 11.74 5.81 11.04
CA VAL A 124 11.89 6.13 12.47
C VAL A 124 11.68 4.83 13.26
N PRO A 125 12.75 4.24 13.83
CA PRO A 125 12.60 3.04 14.64
C PRO A 125 11.90 3.35 15.96
N LYS A 126 11.17 2.38 16.49
CA LYS A 126 10.63 2.44 17.84
C LYS A 126 11.77 2.49 18.86
N ALA A 127 11.66 3.40 19.82
CA ALA A 127 12.62 3.50 20.91
C ALA A 127 12.44 2.38 21.95
N ASP A 128 11.21 1.86 22.08
CA ASP A 128 10.83 0.75 22.94
C ASP A 128 10.03 -0.27 22.11
N PRO A 129 10.47 -1.54 22.02
CA PRO A 129 9.74 -2.60 21.31
C PRO A 129 8.31 -2.82 21.82
N MET A 130 8.00 -2.37 23.04
CA MET A 130 6.66 -2.44 23.62
C MET A 130 5.71 -1.35 23.10
N VAL A 131 6.22 -0.32 22.39
CA VAL A 131 5.38 0.68 21.73
C VAL A 131 4.77 0.04 20.49
N THR A 132 3.47 -0.25 20.54
CA THR A 132 2.68 -0.74 19.40
C THR A 132 1.81 0.37 18.84
N GLY A 133 1.36 0.22 17.59
CA GLY A 133 0.29 1.07 17.05
C GLY A 133 0.71 2.43 16.47
N ALA A 134 1.99 2.68 16.20
CA ALA A 134 2.44 3.93 15.61
C ALA A 134 2.53 3.84 14.08
N ASP A 135 1.88 4.77 13.38
CA ASP A 135 1.89 4.81 11.92
C ASP A 135 3.28 5.12 11.36
N GLN A 136 3.52 4.66 10.14
CA GLN A 136 4.80 4.82 9.47
C GLN A 136 4.61 5.38 8.07
N ILE A 137 5.50 6.30 7.69
CA ILE A 137 5.73 6.69 6.30
C ILE A 137 7.23 6.87 6.12
N HIS A 138 7.82 6.17 5.15
CA HIS A 138 9.24 6.27 4.84
C HIS A 138 9.54 5.80 3.41
N THR A 139 10.77 6.02 2.95
CA THR A 139 11.26 5.58 1.63
C THR A 139 12.28 4.45 1.71
N ASN A 140 12.63 4.05 2.94
CA ASN A 140 13.61 2.98 3.17
C ASN A 140 13.06 1.62 2.76
N GLY A 141 13.45 1.16 1.57
CA GLY A 141 12.98 -0.12 1.01
C GLY A 141 13.50 -1.38 1.70
N ILE A 142 14.38 -1.27 2.71
CA ILE A 142 14.83 -2.42 3.54
C ILE A 142 13.95 -2.54 4.79
N LYS A 143 13.21 -1.49 5.16
CA LYS A 143 12.39 -1.41 6.38
C LYS A 143 10.90 -1.57 6.12
N GLN A 144 10.53 -1.97 4.91
CA GLN A 144 9.15 -2.23 4.50
C GLN A 144 8.82 -3.72 4.65
N TYR A 145 7.54 -4.06 4.79
CA TYR A 145 7.11 -5.42 5.11
C TYR A 145 6.19 -6.06 4.06
N MET A 146 5.86 -5.34 2.97
CA MET A 146 5.01 -5.84 1.88
C MET A 146 5.79 -6.77 0.96
N PHE A 147 7.04 -6.44 0.64
CA PHE A 147 7.88 -7.19 -0.28
C PHE A 147 9.07 -7.86 0.41
N CYS A 148 9.65 -8.88 -0.21
CA CYS A 148 10.93 -9.42 0.18
C CYS A 148 12.06 -8.44 -0.22
N THR A 149 13.03 -8.26 0.68
CA THR A 149 14.19 -7.39 0.46
C THR A 149 15.51 -8.14 0.50
N GLU A 150 15.48 -9.40 0.96
CA GLU A 150 16.67 -10.22 1.13
C GLU A 150 16.96 -10.99 -0.16
N PRO A 151 18.19 -10.89 -0.71
CA PRO A 151 18.53 -11.61 -1.93
C PRO A 151 18.46 -13.12 -1.71
N VAL A 152 17.85 -13.81 -2.68
CA VAL A 152 17.54 -15.25 -2.68
C VAL A 152 18.79 -16.15 -2.69
N GLU A 153 19.98 -15.58 -2.93
CA GLU A 153 21.26 -16.31 -2.98
C GLU A 153 21.69 -16.91 -1.62
N VAL A 154 21.09 -16.47 -0.51
CA VAL A 154 21.28 -17.04 0.81
C VAL A 154 19.91 -17.45 1.32
N VAL A 155 19.64 -18.75 1.45
CA VAL A 155 18.40 -19.23 2.10
C VAL A 155 18.42 -18.70 3.53
N PRO A 156 17.52 -17.76 3.90
CA PRO A 156 17.53 -17.23 5.26
C PRO A 156 17.24 -18.36 6.25
N TYR A 157 17.79 -18.27 7.45
CA TYR A 157 17.61 -19.29 8.46
C TYR A 157 16.11 -19.49 8.74
N GLY A 158 15.60 -20.71 8.49
CA GLY A 158 14.18 -21.05 8.68
C GLY A 158 13.31 -20.97 7.42
N VAL A 159 13.85 -20.55 6.28
CA VAL A 159 13.15 -20.56 4.98
C VAL A 159 13.42 -21.88 4.25
N GLN A 160 12.41 -22.45 3.59
CA GLN A 160 12.57 -23.66 2.79
C GLN A 160 12.93 -23.31 1.35
N GLU A 161 13.66 -24.19 0.64
CA GLU A 161 14.05 -23.93 -0.76
C GLU A 161 12.84 -23.73 -1.68
N GLU A 162 11.70 -24.32 -1.34
CA GLU A 162 10.41 -24.16 -2.05
C GLU A 162 9.81 -22.75 -1.96
N ASP A 163 10.23 -21.95 -0.97
CA ASP A 163 9.76 -20.57 -0.78
C ASP A 163 10.56 -19.56 -1.63
N LEU A 164 11.74 -19.94 -2.12
CA LEU A 164 12.66 -19.07 -2.87
C LEU A 164 12.03 -18.43 -4.12
N PRO A 165 11.21 -19.13 -4.94
CA PRO A 165 10.53 -18.50 -6.08
C PRO A 165 9.56 -17.40 -5.66
N GLY A 166 8.86 -17.57 -4.53
CA GLY A 166 7.96 -16.55 -3.98
C GLY A 166 8.71 -15.31 -3.49
N MET A 167 9.85 -15.50 -2.84
CA MET A 167 10.75 -14.41 -2.46
C MET A 167 11.25 -13.64 -3.68
N GLN A 168 11.70 -14.34 -4.72
CA GLN A 168 12.18 -13.69 -5.95
C GLN A 168 11.06 -12.90 -6.64
N ALA A 169 9.87 -13.48 -6.78
CA ALA A 169 8.72 -12.79 -7.35
C ALA A 169 8.36 -11.51 -6.58
N SER A 170 8.50 -11.54 -5.26
CA SER A 170 8.29 -10.36 -4.41
C SER A 170 9.34 -9.26 -4.64
N ILE A 171 10.61 -9.62 -4.78
CA ILE A 171 11.69 -8.68 -5.13
C ILE A 171 11.44 -8.06 -6.51
N ASP A 172 11.15 -8.91 -7.50
CA ASP A 172 10.91 -8.50 -8.89
C ASP A 172 9.70 -7.55 -8.98
N ALA A 173 8.66 -7.79 -8.19
CA ALA A 173 7.48 -6.92 -8.14
C ALA A 173 7.82 -5.52 -7.62
N LEU A 174 8.60 -5.41 -6.52
CA LEU A 174 9.04 -4.11 -6.01
C LEU A 174 9.93 -3.37 -7.01
N ASP A 175 10.82 -4.08 -7.69
CA ASP A 175 11.69 -3.49 -8.71
C ASP A 175 10.93 -3.06 -9.96
N ALA A 176 9.86 -3.76 -10.33
CA ALA A 176 8.95 -3.33 -11.38
C ALA A 176 8.22 -2.03 -11.01
N LEU A 177 7.71 -1.92 -9.77
CA LEU A 177 7.10 -0.67 -9.26
C LEU A 177 8.10 0.48 -9.30
N ARG A 178 9.30 0.28 -8.74
CA ARG A 178 10.39 1.27 -8.78
C ARG A 178 10.74 1.67 -10.21
N SER A 179 10.70 0.76 -11.16
CA SER A 179 11.04 1.09 -12.54
C SER A 179 9.94 1.87 -13.26
N TYR A 180 8.70 1.80 -12.76
CA TYR A 180 7.55 2.50 -13.32
C TYR A 180 7.40 3.94 -12.81
N VAL A 181 7.64 4.16 -11.51
CA VAL A 181 7.39 5.45 -10.84
C VAL A 181 8.52 6.45 -11.03
N VAL A 182 8.20 7.74 -10.87
CA VAL A 182 9.17 8.85 -10.98
C VAL A 182 10.36 8.62 -10.05
N ASP A 183 11.58 8.80 -10.59
CA ASP A 183 12.86 8.69 -9.89
C ASP A 183 13.08 7.39 -9.10
N ARG A 184 12.35 6.32 -9.44
CA ARG A 184 12.32 5.07 -8.68
C ARG A 184 11.88 5.24 -7.23
N HIS A 185 11.16 6.31 -6.95
CA HIS A 185 10.82 6.76 -5.62
C HIS A 185 9.52 6.11 -5.14
N VAL A 186 9.60 5.34 -4.05
CA VAL A 186 8.48 4.62 -3.46
C VAL A 186 8.35 5.00 -1.99
N TYR A 187 7.15 5.43 -1.61
CA TYR A 187 6.73 5.60 -0.22
C TYR A 187 6.15 4.30 0.28
N PHE A 188 6.60 3.87 1.44
CA PHE A 188 6.03 2.78 2.21
C PHE A 188 5.23 3.40 3.35
N VAL A 189 3.94 3.07 3.42
CA VAL A 189 3.01 3.65 4.39
C VAL A 189 2.33 2.53 5.15
N VAL A 190 2.28 2.67 6.48
CA VAL A 190 1.58 1.78 7.39
C VAL A 190 0.65 2.64 8.24
N VAL A 191 -0.66 2.37 8.19
CA VAL A 191 -1.65 3.07 9.01
C VAL A 191 -2.47 2.08 9.79
N HIS A 192 -2.55 2.29 11.10
CA HIS A 192 -3.29 1.42 12.00
C HIS A 192 -4.78 1.72 11.97
N THR A 193 -5.57 0.66 11.94
CA THR A 193 -6.98 0.72 12.30
C THR A 193 -7.12 0.91 13.81
N PRO A 194 -8.21 1.55 14.29
CA PRO A 194 -8.59 1.49 15.70
C PRO A 194 -8.72 0.05 16.19
N LEU A 195 -8.66 -0.15 17.51
CA LEU A 195 -8.69 -1.48 18.11
C LEU A 195 -9.93 -2.25 17.69
N VAL A 196 -9.72 -3.33 16.94
CA VAL A 196 -10.71 -4.27 16.45
C VAL A 196 -10.85 -5.36 17.51
N GLY A 197 -11.67 -5.14 18.53
CA GLY A 197 -11.64 -5.96 19.75
C GLY A 197 -12.04 -7.44 19.57
N GLN A 198 -11.27 -8.36 20.16
CA GLN A 198 -11.69 -9.28 21.24
C GLN A 198 -10.45 -9.76 21.99
N GLU A 199 -10.60 -10.05 23.29
CA GLU A 199 -9.58 -10.57 24.22
C GLU A 199 -8.93 -11.91 23.77
N GLU A 200 -9.34 -12.48 22.63
CA GLU A 200 -8.90 -13.78 22.11
C GLU A 200 -7.81 -13.72 21.02
N PHE A 201 -7.54 -12.54 20.43
CA PHE A 201 -6.43 -12.38 19.46
C PHE A 201 -5.25 -11.61 20.09
N PRO A 202 -4.00 -12.11 19.96
CA PRO A 202 -2.83 -11.43 20.53
C PRO A 202 -2.53 -10.06 19.89
N PHE A 203 -3.17 -9.70 18.77
CA PHE A 203 -2.95 -8.44 18.03
C PHE A 203 -4.28 -7.75 17.73
N PRO A 204 -4.67 -6.74 18.51
CA PRO A 204 -6.00 -6.12 18.42
C PRO A 204 -6.13 -5.08 17.29
N ASN A 205 -5.10 -4.89 16.45
CA ASN A 205 -5.12 -3.92 15.36
C ASN A 205 -4.82 -4.60 14.03
N LEU A 206 -5.54 -4.16 13.00
CA LEU A 206 -5.13 -4.32 11.62
C LEU A 206 -4.34 -3.09 11.17
N VAL A 207 -3.53 -3.27 10.13
CA VAL A 207 -2.82 -2.21 9.45
C VAL A 207 -3.18 -2.19 7.98
N LEU A 208 -3.39 -0.99 7.45
CA LEU A 208 -3.40 -0.75 6.02
C LEU A 208 -1.97 -0.47 5.57
N LEU A 209 -1.55 -1.15 4.50
CA LEU A 209 -0.21 -1.10 3.95
C LEU A 209 -0.26 -0.54 2.53
N TRP A 210 0.64 0.39 2.23
CA TRP A 210 0.86 0.86 0.87
C TRP A 210 2.34 0.84 0.53
N ALA A 211 2.62 0.52 -0.73
CA ALA A 211 3.87 0.83 -1.39
C ALA A 211 3.52 1.55 -2.68
N VAL A 212 3.70 2.87 -2.70
CA VAL A 212 3.19 3.74 -3.77
C VAL A 212 4.26 4.72 -4.26
N GLY A 213 4.19 5.07 -5.53
CA GLY A 213 4.98 6.15 -6.11
C GLY A 213 4.16 6.92 -7.14
N VAL A 214 4.72 8.03 -7.61
CA VAL A 214 4.06 8.87 -8.60
C VAL A 214 4.22 8.27 -9.99
N SER A 215 3.10 8.08 -10.69
CA SER A 215 3.13 7.75 -12.11
C SER A 215 3.66 8.92 -12.93
N PRO A 216 4.68 8.71 -13.79
CA PRO A 216 5.13 9.73 -14.72
C PRO A 216 4.11 10.04 -15.83
N ALA A 217 3.12 9.16 -16.06
CA ALA A 217 2.15 9.28 -17.13
C ALA A 217 0.94 10.15 -16.74
N SER A 218 0.49 10.04 -15.50
CA SER A 218 -0.73 10.70 -15.00
C SER A 218 -0.48 11.67 -13.85
N GLY A 219 0.61 11.51 -13.10
CA GLY A 219 0.81 12.20 -11.82
C GLY A 219 -0.01 11.62 -10.66
N ASN A 220 -0.68 10.48 -10.85
CA ASN A 220 -1.41 9.74 -9.81
C ASN A 220 -0.45 8.97 -8.90
N LEU A 221 -0.92 8.59 -7.71
CA LEU A 221 -0.27 7.54 -6.93
C LEU A 221 -0.63 6.17 -7.53
N VAL A 222 0.39 5.35 -7.78
CA VAL A 222 0.26 3.97 -8.26
C VAL A 222 1.12 3.05 -7.41
N GLY A 223 0.69 1.82 -7.20
CA GLY A 223 1.46 0.87 -6.42
C GLY A 223 0.67 -0.33 -5.94
N ALA A 224 1.00 -0.82 -4.75
CA ALA A 224 0.27 -1.89 -4.09
C ALA A 224 -0.41 -1.36 -2.82
N TRP A 225 -1.55 -1.97 -2.51
CA TRP A 225 -2.27 -1.83 -1.25
C TRP A 225 -2.56 -3.20 -0.66
N GLY A 226 -2.59 -3.30 0.67
CA GLY A 226 -3.00 -4.50 1.37
C GLY A 226 -3.49 -4.19 2.78
N VAL A 227 -4.07 -5.20 3.41
CA VAL A 227 -4.43 -5.19 4.83
C VAL A 227 -3.71 -6.32 5.51
N GLN A 228 -3.26 -6.11 6.74
CA GLN A 228 -2.60 -7.14 7.52
C GLN A 228 -2.92 -7.03 9.01
N PHE A 229 -2.67 -8.11 9.75
CA PHE A 229 -2.60 -8.04 11.20
C PHE A 229 -1.34 -7.29 11.62
N CYS A 230 -1.42 -6.44 12.65
CA CYS A 230 -0.28 -5.64 13.11
C CYS A 230 0.94 -6.47 13.59
N HIS A 231 0.79 -7.78 13.80
CA HIS A 231 1.84 -8.65 14.35
C HIS A 231 3.19 -8.50 13.62
N ASN A 232 4.21 -7.98 14.30
CA ASN A 232 5.59 -7.79 13.83
C ASN A 232 5.78 -6.91 12.58
N LEU A 233 4.73 -6.50 11.88
CA LEU A 233 4.80 -5.64 10.68
C LEU A 233 5.08 -4.16 11.01
N CYS A 234 5.10 -3.82 12.29
CA CYS A 234 5.42 -2.47 12.76
C CYS A 234 6.56 -2.48 13.77
N ASP A 235 7.11 -3.64 14.13
CA ASP A 235 8.16 -3.81 15.14
C ASP A 235 9.58 -3.64 14.56
#